data_AF-A0A938PKD2-F1
#
_entry.id   AF-A0A938PKD2-F1
#
_cell.length_a   1.000
_cell.length_b   1.000
_cell.length_c   1.000
_cell.angle_alpha   90.00
_cell.angle_beta   90.00
_cell.angle_gamma   90.00
#
_symmetry.space_group_name_H-M   'P 1'
#
loop_
_entity.id
_entity.type
_entity.pdbx_description
1 polymer ?
#
loop_
_entity_poly.entity_id
_entity_poly.type
_entity_poly.pdbx_seq_one_letter_code
_entity_poly.pdbx_strand_id
1 'polypeptide(L)'
;DRVAMISTTVTFRARSAFREVAKVFGISEAEISEYSQYIPWTSAENLPHLAEKFPEARHLKFNDEPWKTIVNIAQKIAGFPRHLSIHPGGVVISPEPITNFTALEYAENKGLGLIITQPDMYPIEDLGLVKIDLLSQRSLAVVKDTMEKVRLMQRLRLSNESESLDSTRDEAKVFELKKG
;
A
#
# COMPACT_ATOMS: atom_id res chain seq x y z
N ASP A 1 -11.37 -22.52 7.50
CA ASP A 1 -10.20 -23.42 7.43
C ASP A 1 -9.68 -23.63 6.00
N ARG A 2 -10.54 -23.56 4.97
CA ARG A 2 -10.17 -23.74 3.54
C ARG A 2 -9.89 -22.45 2.74
N VAL A 3 -9.93 -21.29 3.40
CA VAL A 3 -9.67 -19.98 2.79
C VAL A 3 -8.74 -19.19 3.70
N ALA A 4 -7.73 -18.54 3.13
CA ALA A 4 -6.81 -17.64 3.82
C ALA A 4 -6.34 -16.52 2.89
N MET A 5 -5.84 -15.44 3.48
CA MET A 5 -5.09 -14.43 2.74
C MET A 5 -3.69 -14.98 2.40
N ILE A 6 -3.10 -14.51 1.31
CA ILE A 6 -1.71 -14.82 0.98
C ILE A 6 -0.80 -13.79 1.65
N SER A 7 0.34 -14.20 2.19
CA SER A 7 1.33 -13.26 2.70
C SER A 7 2.20 -12.67 1.60
N THR A 8 2.96 -11.65 1.95
CA THR A 8 4.05 -11.12 1.13
C THR A 8 5.30 -11.00 1.98
N THR A 9 6.39 -11.58 1.51
CA THR A 9 7.68 -11.48 2.20
C THR A 9 8.29 -10.11 1.92
N VAL A 10 8.24 -9.22 2.91
CA VAL A 10 8.87 -7.91 2.81
C VAL A 10 10.35 -8.06 3.11
N THR A 11 11.19 -7.67 2.16
CA THR A 11 12.65 -7.70 2.30
C THR A 11 13.23 -6.34 2.68
N PHE A 12 14.44 -6.34 3.22
CA PHE A 12 15.20 -5.11 3.42
C PHE A 12 15.52 -4.43 2.08
N ARG A 13 15.17 -3.16 1.97
CA ARG A 13 15.51 -2.26 0.86
C ARG A 13 16.50 -1.21 1.36
N ALA A 14 17.17 -0.48 0.47
CA ALA A 14 18.23 0.48 0.83
C ALA A 14 17.91 1.33 2.07
N ARG A 15 16.75 2.00 2.07
CA ARG A 15 16.34 2.85 3.19
C ARG A 15 16.06 2.07 4.48
N SER A 16 15.36 0.92 4.42
CA SER A 16 15.06 0.15 5.63
C SER A 16 16.29 -0.57 6.18
N ALA A 17 17.16 -1.09 5.31
CA ALA A 17 18.43 -1.70 5.67
C ALA A 17 19.32 -0.68 6.41
N PHE A 18 19.51 0.50 5.82
CA PHE A 18 20.26 1.59 6.44
C PHE A 18 19.73 1.94 7.83
N ARG A 19 18.41 2.15 7.95
CA ARG A 19 17.78 2.51 9.22
C ARG A 19 17.98 1.43 10.28
N GLU A 20 17.82 0.17 9.93
CA GLU A 20 17.95 -0.94 10.89
C GLU A 20 19.39 -1.08 11.40
N VAL A 21 20.37 -1.03 10.49
CA VAL A 21 21.79 -1.10 10.87
C VAL A 21 22.19 0.11 11.72
N ALA A 22 21.76 1.32 11.37
CA ALA A 22 22.08 2.52 12.15
C ALA A 22 21.55 2.43 13.59
N LYS A 23 20.36 1.84 13.81
CA LYS A 23 19.83 1.60 15.17
C LYS A 23 20.73 0.66 15.98
N VAL A 24 21.25 -0.39 15.35
CA VAL A 24 22.18 -1.33 16.00
C VAL A 24 23.48 -0.64 16.44
N PHE A 25 23.93 0.37 15.68
CA PHE A 25 25.06 1.22 16.03
C PHE A 25 24.75 2.27 17.12
N GLY A 26 23.52 2.28 17.66
CA GLY A 26 23.12 3.21 18.71
C GLY A 26 22.82 4.63 18.23
N ILE A 27 22.69 4.84 16.91
CA ILE A 27 22.35 6.14 16.33
C ILE A 27 20.89 6.49 16.66
N SER A 28 20.64 7.75 17.03
CA SER A 28 19.30 8.21 17.37
C SER A 28 18.35 8.23 16.17
N GLU A 29 17.05 8.03 16.40
CA GLU A 29 16.04 8.09 15.32
C GLU A 29 16.03 9.42 14.56
N ALA A 30 16.35 10.52 15.26
CA ALA A 30 16.45 11.86 14.66
C ALA A 30 17.59 11.91 13.63
N GLU A 31 18.81 11.53 14.03
CA GLU A 31 19.97 11.49 13.13
C GLU A 31 19.77 10.49 12.00
N ILE A 32 19.18 9.31 12.27
CA ILE A 32 18.82 8.36 11.21
C ILE A 32 17.83 9.00 10.22
N SER A 33 16.88 9.79 10.70
CA SER A 33 15.91 10.48 9.85
C SER A 33 16.58 11.53 8.97
N GLU A 34 17.56 12.27 9.49
CA GLU A 34 18.34 13.26 8.74
C GLU A 34 18.97 12.65 7.48
N TYR A 35 19.53 11.44 7.59
CA TYR A 35 20.11 10.73 6.45
C TYR A 35 19.06 10.01 5.59
N SER A 36 18.16 9.25 6.23
CA SER A 36 17.28 8.32 5.52
C SER A 36 16.20 8.97 4.67
N GLN A 37 15.82 10.22 4.94
CA GLN A 37 14.85 10.96 4.13
C GLN A 37 15.34 11.23 2.70
N TYR A 38 16.65 11.30 2.49
CA TYR A 38 17.27 11.51 1.18
C TYR A 38 17.58 10.22 0.43
N ILE A 39 17.27 9.05 1.00
CA ILE A 39 17.44 7.75 0.35
C ILE A 39 16.17 7.47 -0.48
N PRO A 40 16.20 7.60 -1.82
CA PRO A 40 15.04 7.32 -2.67
C PRO A 40 14.81 5.80 -2.78
N TRP A 41 13.80 5.42 -3.56
CA TRP A 41 13.64 4.02 -3.94
C TRP A 41 14.77 3.61 -4.88
N THR A 42 15.77 2.91 -4.33
CA THR A 42 17.00 2.54 -5.04
C THR A 42 17.62 1.27 -4.46
N SER A 43 18.58 0.68 -5.20
CA SER A 43 19.42 -0.41 -4.68
C SER A 43 20.30 0.06 -3.53
N ALA A 44 20.53 -0.79 -2.54
CA ALA A 44 21.41 -0.48 -1.41
C ALA A 44 22.86 -0.21 -1.86
N GLU A 45 23.28 -0.77 -2.99
CA GLU A 45 24.59 -0.52 -3.61
C GLU A 45 24.81 0.97 -3.94
N ASN A 46 23.73 1.73 -4.15
CA ASN A 46 23.81 3.15 -4.46
C ASN A 46 24.03 4.04 -3.23
N LEU A 47 23.91 3.51 -2.01
CA LEU A 47 24.02 4.29 -0.78
C LEU A 47 25.31 5.13 -0.67
N PRO A 48 26.53 4.60 -0.94
CA PRO A 48 27.77 5.38 -0.88
C PRO A 48 27.80 6.53 -1.90
N HIS A 49 27.10 6.36 -3.02
CA HIS A 49 27.10 7.29 -4.16
C HIS A 49 25.88 8.22 -4.18
N LEU A 50 25.10 8.30 -3.10
CA LEU A 50 23.91 9.15 -3.07
C LEU A 50 24.25 10.63 -3.24
N ALA A 51 25.35 11.10 -2.63
CA ALA A 51 25.82 12.47 -2.76
C ALA A 51 26.24 12.86 -4.20
N GLU A 52 26.67 11.87 -4.99
CA GLU A 52 27.03 12.07 -6.40
C GLU A 52 25.77 12.16 -7.28
N LYS A 53 24.74 11.38 -6.96
CA LYS A 53 23.50 11.27 -7.74
C LYS A 53 22.48 12.36 -7.43
N PHE A 54 22.44 12.85 -6.19
CA PHE A 54 21.44 13.79 -5.71
C PHE A 54 22.12 14.98 -5.02
N PRO A 55 22.02 16.20 -5.59
CA PRO A 55 22.60 17.41 -4.99
C PRO A 55 22.16 17.64 -3.54
N GLU A 56 20.92 17.32 -3.22
CA GLU A 56 20.32 17.46 -1.89
C GLU A 56 20.98 16.53 -0.87
N ALA A 57 21.58 15.41 -1.29
CA ALA A 57 22.24 14.44 -0.44
C ALA A 57 23.74 14.72 -0.21
N ARG A 58 24.29 15.81 -0.76
CA ARG A 58 25.74 16.13 -0.67
C ARG A 58 26.25 16.37 0.75
N HIS A 59 25.37 16.79 1.65
CA HIS A 59 25.73 17.01 3.06
C HIS A 59 25.84 15.70 3.86
N LEU A 60 25.39 14.57 3.30
CA LEU A 60 25.45 13.28 3.95
C LEU A 60 26.86 12.72 3.92
N LYS A 61 27.36 12.33 5.09
CA LYS A 61 28.74 11.86 5.28
C LYS A 61 28.82 10.33 5.24
N PHE A 62 28.28 9.69 4.19
CA PHE A 62 28.32 8.23 4.06
C PHE A 62 29.73 7.63 3.90
N ASN A 63 30.75 8.46 3.66
CA ASN A 63 32.15 8.04 3.59
C ASN A 63 32.89 8.15 4.93
N ASP A 64 32.29 8.76 5.96
CA ASP A 64 32.87 8.91 7.29
C ASP A 64 32.33 7.84 8.25
N GLU A 65 33.11 7.45 9.26
CA GLU A 65 32.60 6.58 10.32
C GLU A 65 31.65 7.34 11.25
N PRO A 66 30.58 6.69 11.78
CA PRO A 66 30.23 5.28 11.62
C PRO A 66 29.40 4.96 10.36
N TRP A 67 29.03 5.98 9.58
CA TRP A 67 28.09 5.86 8.44
C TRP A 67 28.62 4.97 7.32
N LYS A 68 29.92 5.02 7.06
CA LYS A 68 30.59 4.14 6.10
C LYS A 68 30.38 2.68 6.44
N THR A 69 30.62 2.28 7.69
CA THR A 69 30.38 0.91 8.14
C THR A 69 28.89 0.55 8.08
N ILE A 70 28.02 1.46 8.52
CA ILE A 70 26.56 1.26 8.47
C ILE A 70 26.09 0.98 7.03
N VAL A 71 26.53 1.78 6.07
CA VAL A 71 26.15 1.64 4.65
C VAL A 71 26.67 0.31 4.07
N ASN A 72 27.91 -0.06 4.37
CA ASN A 72 28.49 -1.32 3.91
C ASN A 72 27.74 -2.55 4.45
N ILE A 73 27.29 -2.51 5.70
CA ILE A 73 26.46 -3.60 6.27
C ILE A 73 25.04 -3.55 5.69
N ALA A 74 24.47 -2.36 5.52
CA ALA A 74 23.15 -2.19 4.92
C ALA A 74 23.07 -2.79 3.50
N GLN A 75 24.14 -2.67 2.72
CA GLN A 75 24.28 -3.33 1.42
C GLN A 75 24.21 -4.86 1.53
N LYS A 76 24.88 -5.44 2.52
CA LYS A 76 24.95 -6.90 2.69
C LYS A 76 23.62 -7.53 3.13
N ILE A 77 22.82 -6.80 3.92
CA ILE A 77 21.52 -7.29 4.39
C ILE A 77 20.38 -6.95 3.43
N ALA A 78 20.63 -6.14 2.39
CA ALA A 78 19.61 -5.82 1.42
C ALA A 78 19.11 -7.10 0.72
N GLY A 79 17.80 -7.21 0.55
CA GLY A 79 17.16 -8.42 0.02
C GLY A 79 16.87 -9.51 1.07
N PHE A 80 17.41 -9.43 2.29
CA PHE A 80 17.08 -10.40 3.32
C PHE A 80 15.61 -10.21 3.77
N PRO A 81 14.89 -11.30 4.10
CA PRO A 81 13.55 -11.21 4.66
C PRO A 81 13.53 -10.36 5.93
N ARG A 82 12.52 -9.50 6.07
CA ARG A 82 12.33 -8.62 7.23
C ARG A 82 11.10 -8.99 8.04
N HIS A 83 9.95 -9.11 7.40
CA HIS A 83 8.68 -9.51 8.02
C HIS A 83 7.69 -9.98 6.96
N LEU A 84 6.64 -10.68 7.39
CA LEU A 84 5.49 -10.99 6.55
C LEU A 84 4.50 -9.83 6.58
N SER A 85 4.00 -9.47 5.40
CA SER A 85 2.86 -8.58 5.22
C SER A 85 1.71 -9.34 4.59
N ILE A 86 0.54 -8.72 4.48
CA ILE A 86 -0.60 -9.25 3.73
C ILE A 86 -0.44 -8.88 2.25
N HIS A 87 -0.61 -9.84 1.34
CA HIS A 87 -0.65 -9.59 -0.11
C HIS A 87 -1.82 -8.65 -0.45
N PRO A 88 -1.62 -7.63 -1.30
CA PRO A 88 -2.67 -6.66 -1.64
C PRO A 88 -3.72 -7.29 -2.58
N GLY A 89 -4.55 -8.18 -2.03
CA GLY A 89 -5.67 -8.83 -2.71
C GLY A 89 -5.57 -10.35 -2.80
N GLY A 90 -4.42 -10.94 -2.45
CA GLY A 90 -4.19 -12.37 -2.65
C GLY A 90 -4.99 -13.21 -1.66
N VAL A 91 -5.88 -14.05 -2.17
CA VAL A 91 -6.65 -15.03 -1.40
C VAL A 91 -6.38 -16.41 -1.97
N VAL A 92 -6.15 -17.38 -1.11
CA VAL A 92 -6.01 -18.79 -1.48
C VAL A 92 -7.24 -19.57 -1.06
N ILE A 93 -7.69 -20.47 -1.94
CA ILE A 93 -8.81 -21.39 -1.70
C ILE A 93 -8.32 -22.82 -1.96
N SER A 94 -8.57 -23.72 -1.01
CA SER A 94 -8.16 -25.12 -1.08
C SER A 94 -9.35 -26.09 -1.02
N PRO A 95 -9.23 -27.30 -1.60
CA PRO A 95 -10.30 -28.31 -1.56
C PRO A 95 -10.46 -28.95 -0.16
N GLU A 96 -9.36 -29.05 0.60
CA GLU A 96 -9.29 -29.53 1.99
C GLU A 96 -8.80 -28.41 2.91
N PRO A 97 -8.75 -28.57 4.25
CA PRO A 97 -8.18 -27.54 5.14
C PRO A 97 -6.80 -27.05 4.65
N ILE A 98 -6.56 -25.73 4.63
CA ILE A 98 -5.30 -25.17 4.09
C ILE A 98 -4.07 -25.72 4.82
N THR A 99 -4.22 -26.05 6.11
CA THR A 99 -3.19 -26.65 6.95
C THR A 99 -2.69 -28.01 6.46
N ASN A 100 -3.41 -28.68 5.55
CA ASN A 100 -2.93 -29.89 4.88
C ASN A 100 -1.86 -29.59 3.81
N PHE A 101 -1.77 -28.34 3.34
CA PHE A 101 -0.90 -27.91 2.25
C PHE A 101 0.20 -26.94 2.71
N THR A 102 -0.12 -26.01 3.63
CA THR A 102 0.84 -25.00 4.11
C THR A 102 0.53 -24.55 5.53
N ALA A 103 1.56 -24.08 6.23
CA ALA A 103 1.42 -23.38 7.50
C ALA A 103 0.72 -22.02 7.32
N LEU A 104 0.02 -21.62 8.38
CA LEU A 104 -0.74 -20.38 8.49
C LEU A 104 -0.26 -19.57 9.70
N GLU A 105 -0.46 -18.26 9.67
CA GLU A 105 -0.13 -17.35 10.76
C GLU A 105 -1.16 -16.23 10.87
N TYR A 106 -1.30 -15.64 12.05
CA TYR A 106 -2.07 -14.41 12.21
C TYR A 106 -1.27 -13.22 11.69
N ALA A 107 -1.87 -12.45 10.78
CA ALA A 107 -1.24 -11.23 10.32
C ALA A 107 -1.17 -10.19 11.44
N GLU A 108 -0.08 -9.41 11.48
CA GLU A 108 0.06 -8.25 12.36
C GLU A 108 -0.85 -7.09 11.89
N ASN A 109 -2.14 -7.17 12.19
CA ASN A 109 -3.17 -6.32 11.56
C ASN A 109 -4.10 -5.62 12.56
N LYS A 110 -3.55 -5.16 13.69
CA LYS A 110 -4.27 -4.39 14.72
C LYS A 110 -5.55 -5.07 15.23
N GLY A 111 -5.55 -6.41 15.32
CA GLY A 111 -6.64 -7.17 15.95
C GLY A 111 -7.80 -7.54 15.03
N LEU A 112 -7.67 -7.37 13.71
CA LEU A 112 -8.66 -7.87 12.75
C LEU A 112 -8.61 -9.41 12.61
N GLY A 113 -7.58 -10.07 13.15
CA GLY A 113 -7.50 -11.53 13.22
C GLY A 113 -7.44 -12.20 11.86
N LEU A 114 -6.81 -11.55 10.87
CA LEU A 114 -6.70 -12.13 9.53
C LEU A 114 -5.66 -13.23 9.56
N ILE A 115 -5.97 -14.33 8.91
CA ILE A 115 -5.07 -15.47 8.78
C ILE A 115 -4.42 -15.39 7.40
N ILE A 116 -3.09 -15.45 7.38
CA ILE A 116 -2.25 -15.45 6.19
C ILE A 116 -1.51 -16.78 6.05
N THR A 117 -1.13 -17.13 4.83
CA THR A 117 -0.15 -18.19 4.56
C THR A 117 1.24 -17.77 5.02
N GLN A 118 2.05 -18.68 5.53
CA GLN A 118 3.47 -18.37 5.79
C GLN A 118 4.29 -18.17 4.50
N PRO A 119 4.18 -19.01 3.47
CA PRO A 119 4.80 -18.73 2.18
C PRO A 119 4.06 -17.63 1.41
N ASP A 120 4.83 -16.90 0.60
CA ASP A 120 4.35 -15.88 -0.33
C ASP A 120 3.61 -16.51 -1.53
N MET A 121 3.17 -15.68 -2.47
CA MET A 121 2.38 -16.03 -3.63
C MET A 121 2.99 -17.14 -4.51
N TYR A 122 4.27 -17.08 -4.84
CA TYR A 122 4.86 -18.03 -5.79
C TYR A 122 4.88 -19.47 -5.25
N PRO A 123 5.36 -19.74 -4.01
CA PRO A 123 5.26 -21.10 -3.48
C PRO A 123 3.81 -21.58 -3.31
N ILE A 124 2.85 -20.69 -3.04
CA ILE A 124 1.42 -21.06 -2.99
C ILE A 124 0.92 -21.54 -4.37
N GLU A 125 1.35 -20.87 -5.44
CA GLU A 125 1.05 -21.30 -6.82
C GLU A 125 1.74 -22.64 -7.14
N ASP A 126 2.99 -22.84 -6.70
CA ASP A 126 3.73 -24.09 -6.89
C ASP A 126 3.08 -25.30 -6.18
N LEU A 127 2.37 -25.06 -5.07
CA LEU A 127 1.56 -26.08 -4.38
C LEU A 127 0.29 -26.49 -5.15
N GLY A 128 -0.01 -25.84 -6.28
CA GLY A 128 -1.18 -26.11 -7.10
C GLY A 128 -2.50 -25.61 -6.49
N LEU A 129 -2.43 -24.71 -5.52
CA LEU A 129 -3.62 -24.12 -4.90
C LEU A 129 -4.23 -23.02 -5.76
N VAL A 130 -5.55 -22.87 -5.68
CA VAL A 130 -6.26 -21.82 -6.42
C VAL A 130 -6.04 -20.48 -5.73
N LYS A 131 -5.44 -19.53 -6.46
CA LYS A 131 -5.30 -18.13 -6.06
C LYS A 131 -6.35 -17.25 -6.74
N ILE A 132 -6.91 -16.32 -5.99
CA ILE A 132 -7.74 -15.22 -6.49
C ILE A 132 -7.17 -13.89 -5.99
N ASP A 133 -6.97 -12.92 -6.88
CA ASP A 133 -6.58 -11.56 -6.51
C ASP A 133 -7.81 -10.64 -6.47
N LEU A 134 -8.22 -10.26 -5.25
CA LEU A 134 -9.27 -9.29 -4.98
C LEU A 134 -8.67 -7.88 -4.88
N LEU A 135 -8.56 -7.20 -6.02
CA LEU A 135 -7.98 -5.87 -6.10
C LEU A 135 -8.98 -4.77 -5.74
N SER A 136 -8.62 -3.92 -4.78
CA SER A 136 -9.38 -2.71 -4.46
C SER A 136 -8.90 -1.52 -5.29
N GLN A 137 -9.61 -1.22 -6.38
CA GLN A 137 -9.28 -0.07 -7.23
C GLN A 137 -10.10 1.17 -6.84
N ARG A 138 -9.44 2.21 -6.33
CA ARG A 138 -10.09 3.46 -5.86
C ARG A 138 -10.95 4.13 -6.93
N SER A 139 -10.58 4.05 -8.20
CA SER A 139 -11.37 4.65 -9.29
C SER A 139 -12.75 4.03 -9.43
N LEU A 140 -12.94 2.76 -9.06
CA LEU A 140 -14.26 2.12 -9.11
C LEU A 140 -15.23 2.72 -8.08
N ALA A 141 -14.72 3.10 -6.91
CA ALA A 141 -15.51 3.84 -5.92
C ALA A 141 -15.92 5.22 -6.46
N VAL A 142 -15.00 5.94 -7.12
CA VAL A 142 -15.32 7.24 -7.74
C VAL A 142 -16.41 7.11 -8.81
N VAL A 143 -16.34 6.08 -9.65
CA VAL A 143 -17.38 5.80 -10.65
C VAL A 143 -18.72 5.51 -9.99
N LYS A 144 -18.74 4.68 -8.94
CA LYS A 144 -19.95 4.39 -8.17
C LYS A 144 -20.58 5.67 -7.61
N ASP A 145 -19.80 6.49 -6.90
CA ASP A 145 -20.26 7.74 -6.30
C ASP A 145 -20.79 8.71 -7.36
N THR A 146 -20.15 8.74 -8.53
CA THR A 146 -20.58 9.56 -9.67
C THR A 146 -21.93 9.10 -10.20
N MET A 147 -22.10 7.79 -10.40
CA MET A 147 -23.37 7.22 -10.86
C MET A 147 -24.50 7.44 -9.86
N GLU A 148 -24.24 7.36 -8.56
CA GLU A 148 -25.22 7.65 -7.51
C GLU A 148 -25.68 9.11 -7.55
N LYS A 149 -24.76 10.06 -7.73
CA LYS A 149 -25.08 11.48 -7.89
C LYS A 149 -25.89 11.76 -9.16
N VAL A 150 -25.53 11.15 -10.29
CA VAL A 150 -26.29 11.29 -11.54
C VAL A 150 -27.72 10.75 -11.38
N ARG A 151 -27.88 9.58 -10.76
CA ARG A 151 -29.21 9.00 -10.49
C ARG A 151 -30.04 9.89 -9.56
N LEU A 152 -29.42 10.47 -8.53
CA LEU A 152 -30.10 11.43 -7.65
C LEU A 152 -30.57 12.67 -8.41
N MET A 153 -29.70 13.27 -9.23
CA MET A 153 -30.08 14.43 -10.06
C MET A 153 -31.21 14.10 -11.04
N GLN A 154 -31.18 12.92 -11.67
CA GLN A 154 -32.26 12.47 -12.55
C GLN A 154 -33.59 12.30 -11.80
N ARG A 155 -33.56 11.73 -10.59
CA ARG A 155 -34.76 11.60 -9.74
C ARG A 155 -35.34 12.95 -9.34
N LEU A 156 -34.49 13.88 -8.90
CA LEU A 156 -34.90 15.24 -8.55
C LEU A 156 -35.47 16.00 -9.76
N ARG A 157 -34.89 15.79 -10.96
CA ARG A 157 -35.43 16.38 -12.18
C ARG A 157 -36.82 15.84 -12.52
N LEU A 158 -37.03 14.53 -12.42
CA LEU A 158 -38.33 13.91 -12.69
C LEU A 158 -39.38 14.31 -11.65
N SER A 159 -39.01 14.45 -10.36
CA SER A 159 -39.94 14.96 -9.34
C SER A 159 -40.34 16.40 -9.61
N ASN A 160 -39.37 17.26 -9.99
CA ASN A 160 -39.66 18.65 -10.33
C ASN A 160 -40.48 18.78 -11.61
N GLU A 161 -40.27 17.91 -12.62
CA GLU A 161 -41.09 17.86 -13.82
C GLU A 161 -42.53 17.39 -13.49
N SER A 162 -42.71 16.43 -12.56
CA SER A 162 -44.04 15.99 -12.12
C SER A 162 -44.80 17.05 -11.31
N GLU A 163 -44.13 17.84 -10.46
CA GLU A 163 -44.73 19.00 -9.79
C GLU A 163 -45.08 20.11 -10.79
N SER A 164 -44.22 20.34 -11.81
CA SER A 164 -44.48 21.37 -12.83
C SER A 164 -45.66 21.04 -13.75
N LEU A 165 -45.96 19.76 -13.96
CA LEU A 165 -47.13 19.33 -14.73
C LEU A 165 -48.43 19.49 -13.92
N ASP A 166 -48.38 19.36 -12.59
CA ASP A 166 -49.53 19.64 -11.70
C ASP A 166 -49.71 21.16 -11.50
N SER A 167 -48.64 21.96 -11.63
CA SER A 167 -48.67 23.41 -11.54
C SER A 167 -48.89 24.13 -12.88
N THR A 168 -49.13 23.43 -14.01
CA THR A 168 -49.62 24.09 -15.25
C THR A 168 -51.04 24.64 -15.13
N ARG A 169 -51.59 24.71 -13.92
CA ARG A 169 -52.74 25.56 -13.62
C ARG A 169 -52.42 26.97 -13.15
N ASP A 170 -51.20 27.35 -12.76
CA ASP A 170 -50.90 28.78 -12.52
C ASP A 170 -49.40 29.14 -12.56
N GLU A 171 -49.12 30.09 -13.45
CA GLU A 171 -48.08 31.12 -13.46
C GLU A 171 -46.58 30.79 -13.66
N ALA A 172 -46.08 31.39 -14.75
CA ALA A 172 -44.68 31.54 -15.09
C ALA A 172 -43.94 32.47 -14.11
N LYS A 173 -42.80 32.00 -13.57
CA LYS A 173 -41.66 32.85 -13.19
C LYS A 173 -40.36 32.05 -13.23
N VAL A 174 -39.61 32.29 -14.30
CA VAL A 174 -38.20 31.91 -14.48
C VAL A 174 -37.36 32.73 -13.51
N PHE A 175 -36.50 32.10 -12.71
CA PHE A 175 -35.47 32.81 -11.94
C PHE A 175 -34.09 32.17 -12.14
N GLU A 176 -33.14 33.06 -12.43
CA GLU A 176 -31.74 32.81 -12.78
C GLU A 176 -30.93 32.13 -11.66
N LEU A 177 -30.06 31.20 -12.05
CA LEU A 177 -29.00 30.69 -11.19
C LEU A 177 -27.74 31.55 -11.35
N LYS A 178 -27.43 32.33 -10.31
CA LYS A 178 -26.15 33.01 -10.10
C LYS A 178 -25.02 31.97 -9.99
N LYS A 179 -24.00 32.13 -10.82
CA LYS A 179 -22.68 31.48 -10.67
C LYS A 179 -21.94 32.08 -9.48
N GLY A 180 -21.45 31.22 -8.60
CA GLY A 180 -20.34 31.47 -7.67
C GLY A 180 -19.22 30.50 -8.01
#